data_AF-A0AA51HC38-F1
#
_entry.id   AF-A0AA51HC38-F1
#
_cell.length_a   1.000
_cell.length_b   1.000
_cell.length_c   1.000
_cell.angle_alpha   90.00
_cell.angle_beta   90.00
_cell.angle_gamma   90.00
#
_symmetry.space_group_name_H-M   'P 1'
#
loop_
_entity.id
_entity.type
_entity.pdbx_description
1 polymer ?
#
loop_
_entity_poly.entity_id
_entity_poly.type
_entity_poly.pdbx_seq_one_letter_code
_entity_poly.pdbx_strand_id
1 'polypeptide(L)'
;MEVLKVSAQSQPKSVAGALAAVLRECGIVEVQAVGAGAVNQAVKALAITRGFVAPNGIDLVVIPAFSQISIDGEERTAIKFIVEPR
;
A
#
# COMPACT_ATOMS: atom_id res chain seq x y z
N MET A 1 5.34 -8.33 8.56
CA MET A 1 4.52 -7.54 7.63
C MET A 1 5.42 -6.54 6.96
N GLU A 2 5.61 -6.67 5.65
CA GLU A 2 6.44 -5.73 4.88
C GLU A 2 5.72 -4.37 4.79
N VAL A 3 6.49 -3.27 4.90
CA VAL A 3 5.95 -1.91 4.87
C VAL A 3 6.41 -1.20 3.60
N LEU A 4 5.48 -0.89 2.71
CA LEU A 4 5.71 -0.10 1.50
C LEU A 4 5.37 1.37 1.74
N LYS A 5 6.37 2.23 1.65
CA LYS A 5 6.19 3.69 1.77
C LYS A 5 5.89 4.29 0.40
N VAL A 6 4.81 5.05 0.31
CA VAL A 6 4.36 5.72 -0.91
C VAL A 6 4.48 7.23 -0.74
N SER A 7 5.01 7.90 -1.76
CA SER A 7 5.08 9.36 -1.86
C SER A 7 4.19 9.86 -2.99
N ALA A 8 4.04 11.18 -3.10
CA ALA A 8 3.28 11.78 -4.20
C ALA A 8 3.90 11.50 -5.59
N GLN A 9 5.22 11.24 -5.64
CA GLN A 9 5.98 10.95 -6.86
C GLN A 9 6.04 9.45 -7.18
N SER A 10 5.58 8.58 -6.26
CA SER A 10 5.52 7.14 -6.52
C SER A 10 4.63 6.84 -7.72
N GLN A 11 5.12 5.99 -8.62
CA GLN A 11 4.36 5.53 -9.77
C GLN A 11 3.42 4.39 -9.34
N PRO A 12 2.08 4.54 -9.46
CA PRO A 12 1.13 3.56 -8.96
C PRO A 12 1.36 2.14 -9.49
N LYS A 13 1.73 2.01 -10.77
CA LYS A 13 2.00 0.71 -11.40
C LYS A 13 3.22 0.00 -10.78
N SER A 14 4.27 0.75 -10.46
CA SER A 14 5.47 0.19 -9.81
C SER A 14 5.17 -0.26 -8.38
N VAL A 15 4.46 0.57 -7.61
CA VAL A 15 4.00 0.21 -6.26
C VAL A 15 3.09 -1.02 -6.32
N ALA A 16 2.20 -1.09 -7.32
CA ALA A 16 1.31 -2.23 -7.48
C ALA A 16 2.03 -3.55 -7.77
N GLY A 17 3.12 -3.50 -8.55
CA GLY A 17 3.98 -4.64 -8.81
C GLY A 17 4.65 -5.16 -7.53
N ALA A 18 5.20 -4.26 -6.72
CA ALA A 18 5.78 -4.61 -5.42
C ALA A 18 4.73 -5.20 -4.47
N LEU A 19 3.56 -4.58 -4.37
CA LEU A 19 2.43 -5.08 -3.58
C LEU A 19 2.02 -6.49 -3.99
N ALA A 20 1.87 -6.74 -5.29
CA ALA A 20 1.46 -8.05 -5.80
C ALA A 20 2.50 -9.13 -5.52
N ALA A 21 3.80 -8.79 -5.57
CA ALA A 21 4.87 -9.72 -5.20
C ALA A 21 4.77 -10.09 -3.70
N VAL A 22 4.72 -9.09 -2.82
CA VAL A 22 4.63 -9.32 -1.36
C VAL A 22 3.35 -10.08 -0.99
N LEU A 23 2.20 -9.76 -1.60
CA LEU A 23 0.94 -10.45 -1.31
C LEU A 23 0.99 -11.94 -1.68
N ARG A 24 1.66 -12.31 -2.78
CA ARG A 24 1.82 -13.73 -3.16
C ARG A 24 2.76 -14.49 -2.23
N GLU A 25 3.75 -13.82 -1.66
CA GLU A 25 4.77 -14.44 -0.81
C GLU A 25 4.36 -14.49 0.67
N CYS A 26 3.83 -13.39 1.19
CA CYS A 26 3.58 -13.20 2.62
C CYS A 26 2.10 -13.13 3.00
N GLY A 27 1.20 -12.98 2.03
CA GLY A 27 -0.24 -12.85 2.28
C GLY A 27 -0.69 -11.57 3.00
N ILE A 28 0.24 -10.69 3.39
CA ILE A 28 -0.10 -9.41 4.04
C ILE A 28 0.97 -8.36 3.76
N VAL A 29 0.53 -7.13 3.53
CA VAL A 29 1.40 -5.98 3.30
C VAL A 29 0.78 -4.70 3.87
N GLU A 30 1.61 -3.83 4.43
CA GLU A 30 1.18 -2.50 4.86
C GLU A 30 1.69 -1.45 3.87
N VAL A 31 0.80 -0.55 3.46
CA VAL A 31 1.15 0.63 2.67
C VAL A 31 1.04 1.86 3.55
N GLN A 32 2.11 2.63 3.68
CA GLN A 32 2.12 3.90 4.42
C GLN A 32 2.22 5.08 3.47
N ALA A 33 1.38 6.08 3.65
CA ALA A 33 1.36 7.29 2.87
C ALA A 33 1.15 8.53 3.74
N VAL A 34 1.94 9.59 3.48
CA VAL A 34 1.80 10.90 4.14
C VAL A 34 1.44 11.97 3.12
N GLY A 35 0.34 12.67 3.38
CA GLY A 35 -0.18 13.72 2.53
C GLY A 35 -1.07 13.23 1.38
N ALA A 36 -1.94 14.11 0.89
CA ALA A 36 -3.00 13.76 -0.07
C ALA A 36 -2.47 13.14 -1.37
N GLY A 37 -1.33 13.64 -1.88
CA GLY A 37 -0.71 13.12 -3.10
C GLY A 37 -0.28 11.65 -2.94
N ALA A 38 0.42 11.33 -1.84
CA ALA A 38 0.86 9.97 -1.55
C ALA A 38 -0.31 9.01 -1.36
N VAL A 39 -1.35 9.45 -0.64
CA VAL A 39 -2.57 8.66 -0.40
C VAL A 39 -3.26 8.33 -1.72
N ASN A 40 -3.38 9.31 -2.63
CA ASN A 40 -3.95 9.08 -3.95
C ASN A 40 -3.14 8.05 -4.76
N GLN A 41 -1.80 8.12 -4.72
CA GLN A 41 -0.95 7.13 -5.41
C GLN A 41 -1.09 5.74 -4.78
N ALA A 42 -1.18 5.65 -3.45
CA ALA A 42 -1.38 4.39 -2.74
C ALA A 42 -2.71 3.75 -3.16
N VAL A 43 -3.81 4.50 -3.16
CA VAL A 43 -5.13 3.97 -3.56
C VAL A 43 -5.15 3.54 -5.03
N LYS A 44 -4.53 4.30 -5.93
CA LYS A 44 -4.36 3.88 -7.34
C LYS A 44 -3.57 2.59 -7.45
N ALA A 45 -2.49 2.44 -6.69
CA ALA A 45 -1.69 1.24 -6.68
C ALA A 45 -2.51 0.03 -6.19
N LEU A 46 -3.26 0.17 -5.10
CA LEU A 46 -4.14 -0.88 -4.56
C LEU A 46 -5.17 -1.36 -5.60
N ALA A 47 -5.79 -0.43 -6.33
CA ALA A 47 -6.71 -0.76 -7.41
C ALA A 47 -6.04 -1.57 -8.54
N ILE A 48 -4.81 -1.20 -8.93
CA ILE A 48 -4.03 -1.92 -9.95
C ILE A 48 -3.59 -3.29 -9.41
N THR A 49 -3.13 -3.38 -8.16
CA THR A 49 -2.70 -4.63 -7.53
C THR A 49 -3.81 -5.67 -7.56
N ARG A 50 -5.06 -5.28 -7.27
CA ARG A 50 -6.22 -6.18 -7.35
C ARG A 50 -6.34 -6.84 -8.72
N GLY A 51 -6.12 -6.09 -9.80
CA GLY A 51 -6.08 -6.64 -11.17
C GLY A 51 -4.87 -7.53 -11.44
N PHE A 52 -3.71 -7.26 -10.83
CA PHE A 52 -2.50 -8.06 -10.99
C PHE A 52 -2.57 -9.42 -10.29
N VAL A 53 -3.30 -9.52 -9.18
CA VAL A 53 -3.41 -10.76 -8.40
C VAL A 53 -4.66 -11.59 -8.75
N ALA A 54 -5.66 -10.99 -9.44
CA ALA A 54 -6.86 -11.69 -9.88
C ALA A 54 -6.59 -12.95 -10.74
N PRO A 55 -5.61 -12.97 -11.67
CA PRO A 55 -5.27 -14.20 -12.42
C PRO A 55 -4.76 -15.35 -11.54
N ASN A 56 -4.30 -15.05 -10.32
CA ASN A 56 -3.88 -16.04 -9.33
C ASN A 56 -5.04 -16.50 -8.43
N GLY A 57 -6.27 -16.06 -8.69
CA GLY A 57 -7.44 -16.38 -7.86
C GLY A 57 -7.48 -15.63 -6.52
N ILE A 58 -6.69 -14.56 -6.38
CA ILE A 58 -6.62 -13.75 -5.16
C ILE A 58 -7.51 -12.52 -5.33
N ASP A 59 -8.44 -12.30 -4.39
CA ASP A 59 -9.11 -11.02 -4.18
C ASP A 59 -8.54 -10.36 -2.92
N LEU A 60 -8.65 -9.03 -2.81
CA LEU A 60 -8.00 -8.26 -1.76
C LEU A 60 -9.01 -7.52 -0.88
N VAL A 61 -8.70 -7.44 0.41
CA VAL A 61 -9.30 -6.53 1.38
C VAL A 61 -8.29 -5.44 1.72
N VAL A 62 -8.77 -4.21 1.90
CA VAL A 62 -7.97 -3.05 2.29
C VAL A 62 -8.57 -2.44 3.54
N ILE A 63 -7.78 -2.36 4.61
CA ILE A 63 -8.19 -1.86 5.92
C ILE A 63 -7.41 -0.57 6.21
N PRO A 64 -8.03 0.62 6.06
CA PRO A 64 -7.37 1.89 6.33
C PRO A 64 -7.30 2.16 7.83
N ALA A 65 -6.20 2.76 8.28
CA ALA A 65 -6.03 3.26 9.64
C ALA A 65 -5.10 4.47 9.67
N PHE A 66 -5.15 5.25 10.74
CA PHE A 66 -4.11 6.25 11.03
C PHE A 66 -2.90 5.59 11.68
N SER A 67 -1.72 6.15 11.42
CA SER A 67 -0.48 5.78 12.09
C SER A 67 0.35 7.03 12.35
N GLN A 68 1.02 7.09 13.49
CA GLN A 68 2.07 8.07 13.72
C GLN A 68 3.39 7.52 13.19
N ILE A 69 4.12 8.31 12.42
CA ILE A 69 5.46 7.95 11.93
C ILE A 69 6.41 9.12 12.13
N SER A 70 7.69 8.83 12.39
CA SER A 70 8.74 9.86 12.45
C SER A 70 9.37 10.05 11.07
N ILE A 71 9.38 11.29 10.59
CA ILE A 71 10.07 11.72 9.37
C ILE A 71 10.90 12.94 9.75
N ASP A 72 12.20 12.89 9.49
CA ASP A 72 13.14 13.99 9.79
C ASP A 72 13.11 14.45 11.27
N GLY A 73 12.81 13.54 12.19
CA GLY A 73 12.68 13.83 13.62
C GLY A 73 11.34 14.44 14.04
N GLU A 74 10.45 14.73 13.09
CA GLU A 74 9.09 15.19 13.36
C GLU A 74 8.10 14.03 13.33
N GLU A 75 7.17 13.99 14.29
CA GLU A 75 6.02 13.09 14.20
C GLU A 75 5.01 13.61 13.18
N ARG A 76 4.63 12.73 12.25
CA ARG A 76 3.62 12.99 11.24
C ARG A 76 2.53 11.94 11.30
N THR A 77 1.30 12.38 11.07
CA THR A 77 0.17 11.47 10.90
C THR A 77 0.17 10.94 9.46
N ALA A 78 0.37 9.65 9.32
CA ALA A 78 0.24 8.90 8.07
C ALA A 78 -1.13 8.21 8.02
N ILE A 79 -1.57 7.91 6.80
CA ILE A 79 -2.57 6.88 6.56
C ILE A 79 -1.82 5.61 6.22
N LYS A 80 -2.17 4.52 6.90
CA LYS A 80 -1.75 3.18 6.53
C LYS A 80 -2.90 2.38 5.96
N PHE A 81 -2.58 1.49 5.03
CA PHE A 81 -3.50 0.52 4.46
C PHE A 81 -2.94 -0.86 4.74
N ILE A 82 -3.66 -1.67 5.50
CA ILE A 82 -3.35 -3.08 5.68
C ILE A 82 -4.06 -3.82 4.55
N VAL A 83 -3.31 -4.63 3.79
CA VAL A 83 -3.81 -5.32 2.62
C VAL A 83 -3.55 -6.81 2.77
N GLU A 84 -4.60 -7.60 2.60
CA GLU A 84 -4.57 -9.05 2.74
C GLU A 84 -5.57 -9.70 1.75
N PRO A 85 -5.36 -10.98 1.36
CA PRO A 85 -6.36 -11.76 0.66
C PRO A 85 -7.68 -11.82 1.44
N ARG A 86 -8.78 -11.86 0.70
CA ARG A 86 -10.12 -12.02 1.26
C ARG A 86 -10.36 -13.42 1.83
#